data_AF-A0A381VHS0-F1
#
_entry.id   AF-A0A381VHS0-F1
#
_cell.length_a   1.000
_cell.length_b   1.000
_cell.length_c   1.000
_cell.angle_alpha   90.00
_cell.angle_beta   90.00
_cell.angle_gamma   90.00
#
_symmetry.space_group_name_H-M   'P 1'
#
loop_
_entity.id
_entity.type
_entity.pdbx_description
1 polymer ?
#
loop_
_entity_poly.entity_id
_entity_poly.type
_entity_poly.pdbx_seq_one_letter_code
_entity_poly.pdbx_strand_id
1 'polypeptide(L)'
;MAELVIVLAIMGILAVTVIPMYHKLQMRTMKNRNMANMQIIQEAFVNYYYYTYAIGTPHYPPPPDSLMEDDWANSPMDSTLSLQTPNELFGTGSVPKNSNNIPFKYSNWIETTIDGRQHRKILIKDVDEDSPSYGDSLVFTI
;
A
#
# COMPACT_ATOMS: atom_id res chain seq x y z
N MET A 1 -2.57 -34.79 -41.35
CA MET A 1 -3.85 -34.04 -41.18
C MET A 1 -4.50 -34.35 -39.82
N ALA A 2 -4.82 -35.61 -39.48
CA ALA A 2 -5.46 -35.97 -38.21
C ALA A 2 -4.61 -35.61 -36.95
N GLU A 3 -3.29 -35.78 -37.02
CA GLU A 3 -2.38 -35.48 -35.91
C GLU A 3 -2.40 -34.00 -35.50
N LEU A 4 -2.34 -33.08 -36.47
CA LEU A 4 -2.45 -31.64 -36.22
C LEU A 4 -3.80 -31.28 -35.57
N VAL A 5 -4.89 -31.91 -36.01
CA VAL A 5 -6.24 -31.67 -35.46
C VAL A 5 -6.32 -32.13 -34.01
N ILE A 6 -5.73 -33.27 -33.67
CA ILE A 6 -5.69 -33.79 -32.30
C ILE A 6 -4.89 -32.87 -31.39
N VAL A 7 -3.72 -32.39 -31.83
CA VAL A 7 -2.89 -31.45 -31.07
C VAL A 7 -3.64 -30.14 -30.80
N LEU A 8 -4.28 -29.57 -31.83
CA LEU A 8 -5.08 -28.36 -31.68
C LEU A 8 -6.27 -28.55 -30.73
N ALA A 9 -6.93 -29.71 -30.77
CA ALA A 9 -8.02 -30.04 -29.87
C ALA A 9 -7.55 -30.11 -28.40
N ILE A 10 -6.42 -30.79 -28.15
CA ILE A 10 -5.84 -30.90 -26.80
C ILE A 10 -5.39 -29.52 -26.30
N MET A 11 -4.69 -28.74 -27.13
CA MET A 11 -4.27 -27.39 -26.77
C MET A 11 -5.46 -26.48 -26.47
N GLY A 12 -6.54 -26.57 -27.25
CA GLY A 12 -7.77 -25.81 -27.00
C GLY A 12 -8.40 -26.14 -25.66
N ILE A 13 -8.54 -27.44 -25.33
CA ILE A 13 -9.12 -27.88 -24.05
C ILE A 13 -8.26 -27.42 -22.87
N LEU A 14 -6.93 -27.54 -22.98
CA LEU A 14 -6.01 -27.07 -21.94
C LEU A 14 -6.07 -25.56 -21.77
N ALA A 15 -6.07 -24.78 -22.86
CA ALA A 15 -6.15 -23.32 -22.80
C ALA A 15 -7.40 -22.83 -22.07
N VAL A 16 -8.57 -23.45 -22.34
CA VAL A 16 -9.85 -23.08 -21.71
C VAL A 16 -9.84 -23.26 -20.19
N THR A 17 -9.11 -24.25 -19.67
CA THR A 17 -9.04 -24.50 -18.22
C THR A 17 -7.93 -23.70 -17.54
N VAL A 18 -6.77 -23.56 -18.19
CA VAL A 18 -5.58 -22.94 -17.60
C VAL A 18 -5.68 -21.41 -17.59
N ILE A 19 -6.18 -20.78 -18.65
CA ILE A 19 -6.22 -19.31 -18.75
C ILE A 19 -7.04 -18.67 -17.62
N PRO A 20 -8.29 -19.09 -17.34
CA PRO A 20 -9.08 -18.50 -16.25
C PRO A 20 -8.49 -18.77 -14.86
N MET A 21 -7.86 -19.93 -14.67
CA MET A 21 -7.20 -20.28 -13.41
C MET A 21 -5.99 -19.40 -13.16
N TYR A 22 -5.12 -19.24 -14.17
CA TYR A 22 -3.94 -18.38 -14.08
C TYR A 22 -4.35 -16.93 -13.79
N HIS A 23 -5.36 -16.41 -14.50
CA HIS A 23 -5.87 -15.07 -14.25
C HIS A 23 -6.36 -14.87 -12.80
N LYS A 24 -7.13 -15.82 -12.26
CA LYS A 24 -7.58 -15.77 -10.85
C LYS A 24 -6.42 -15.80 -9.86
N LEU A 25 -5.40 -16.62 -10.11
CA LEU A 25 -4.21 -16.69 -9.26
C LEU A 25 -3.41 -15.38 -9.31
N GLN A 26 -3.24 -14.80 -10.50
CA GLN A 26 -2.56 -13.52 -10.68
C GLN A 26 -3.26 -12.41 -9.89
N MET A 27 -4.59 -12.28 -10.02
CA MET A 27 -5.38 -11.28 -9.29
C MET A 27 -5.26 -11.43 -7.77
N ARG A 28 -5.28 -12.68 -7.26
CA ARG A 28 -5.10 -12.95 -5.82
C ARG A 28 -3.70 -12.57 -5.34
N THR A 29 -2.66 -12.94 -6.09
CA THR A 29 -1.27 -12.60 -5.75
C THR A 29 -1.07 -11.09 -5.76
N MET A 30 -1.62 -10.39 -6.75
CA MET A 30 -1.60 -8.92 -6.82
C MET A 30 -2.29 -8.29 -5.62
N LYS A 31 -3.51 -8.73 -5.27
CA LYS A 31 -4.22 -8.26 -4.08
C LYS A 31 -3.41 -8.47 -2.80
N ASN A 32 -2.86 -9.68 -2.60
CA ASN A 32 -2.06 -9.99 -1.42
C ASN A 32 -0.80 -9.12 -1.33
N ARG A 33 -0.14 -8.86 -2.48
CA ARG A 33 1.00 -7.93 -2.54
C ARG A 33 0.60 -6.52 -2.13
N ASN A 34 -0.53 -6.02 -2.62
CA ASN A 34 -1.00 -4.68 -2.30
C ASN A 34 -1.33 -4.54 -0.81
N MET A 35 -2.00 -5.53 -0.22
CA MET A 35 -2.24 -5.57 1.22
C MET A 35 -0.95 -5.60 2.04
N ALA A 36 0.04 -6.41 1.63
CA ALA A 36 1.35 -6.43 2.27
C ALA A 36 2.06 -5.08 2.16
N ASN A 37 2.01 -4.43 1.00
CA ASN A 37 2.58 -3.09 0.80
C ASN A 37 1.91 -2.05 1.71
N MET A 38 0.58 -2.06 1.84
CA MET A 38 -0.14 -1.18 2.77
C MET A 38 0.30 -1.43 4.23
N GLN A 39 0.49 -2.69 4.61
CA GLN A 39 0.96 -3.05 5.95
C GLN A 39 2.40 -2.58 6.21
N ILE A 40 3.31 -2.76 5.23
CA ILE A 40 4.70 -2.28 5.33
C ILE A 40 4.72 -0.75 5.52
N ILE A 41 3.90 -0.01 4.78
CA ILE A 41 3.78 1.46 4.94
C ILE A 41 3.29 1.81 6.35
N GLN A 42 2.24 1.14 6.81
CA GLN A 42 1.69 1.36 8.13
C GLN A 42 2.74 1.11 9.24
N GLU A 43 3.45 -0.01 9.17
CA GLU A 43 4.51 -0.36 10.13
C GLU A 43 5.65 0.66 10.09
N ALA A 44 6.10 1.09 8.91
CA ALA A 44 7.14 2.11 8.76
C ALA A 44 6.73 3.44 9.41
N PHE A 45 5.48 3.88 9.20
CA PHE A 45 4.98 5.13 9.78
C PHE A 45 4.81 5.04 11.30
N VAL A 46 4.40 3.89 11.81
CA VAL A 46 4.33 3.62 13.26
C VAL A 46 5.71 3.58 13.89
N ASN A 47 6.68 2.93 13.26
CA ASN A 47 8.06 2.91 13.72
C ASN A 47 8.66 4.32 13.73
N TYR A 48 8.40 5.11 12.69
CA TYR A 48 8.78 6.51 12.63
C TYR A 48 8.16 7.32 13.78
N TYR A 49 6.86 7.13 14.06
CA TYR A 49 6.21 7.79 15.20
C TYR A 49 6.87 7.44 16.53
N TYR A 50 7.22 6.18 16.78
CA TYR A 50 7.92 5.80 18.01
C TYR A 50 9.34 6.38 18.10
N TYR A 51 10.03 6.51 16.96
CA TYR A 51 11.31 7.21 16.90
C TYR A 51 11.15 8.70 17.25
N THR A 52 10.18 9.39 16.64
CA THR A 52 9.94 10.82 16.89
C THR A 52 9.41 11.07 18.30
N TYR A 53 8.66 10.13 18.86
CA TYR A 53 8.26 10.12 20.27
C TYR A 53 9.47 10.06 21.21
N ALA A 54 10.46 9.22 20.92
CA ALA A 54 11.66 9.08 21.76
C ALA A 54 12.54 10.35 21.78
N ILE A 55 12.55 11.12 20.68
CA ILE A 55 13.27 12.42 20.60
C ILE A 55 12.44 13.62 21.06
N GLY A 56 11.17 13.41 21.47
CA GLY A 56 10.33 14.40 22.13
C GLY A 56 9.34 15.16 21.23
N THR A 57 9.28 14.85 19.94
CA THR A 57 8.39 15.50 18.97
C THR A 57 7.54 14.47 18.23
N PRO A 58 6.62 13.76 18.90
CA PRO A 58 5.87 12.66 18.29
C PRO A 58 4.95 13.13 17.17
N HIS A 59 5.25 12.71 15.96
CA HIS A 59 4.39 12.92 14.80
C HIS A 59 4.54 11.79 13.78
N TYR A 60 3.49 11.58 12.99
CA TYR A 60 3.55 10.77 11.78
C TYR A 60 4.08 11.61 10.62
N PRO A 61 4.42 10.99 9.47
CA PRO A 61 4.59 11.73 8.23
C PRO A 61 3.33 12.55 7.94
N PRO A 62 3.45 13.80 7.44
CA PRO A 62 2.29 14.63 7.12
C PRO A 62 1.46 13.97 6.01
N PRO A 63 0.12 13.97 6.07
CA PRO A 63 -0.68 13.36 5.01
C PRO A 63 -0.56 14.17 3.70
N PRO A 64 -0.52 13.53 2.53
CA PRO A 64 -0.57 14.22 1.24
C PRO A 64 -1.97 14.81 0.98
N ASP A 65 -2.05 15.76 0.04
CA ASP A 65 -3.33 16.34 -0.40
C ASP A 65 -4.24 15.31 -1.12
N SER A 66 -3.64 14.33 -1.81
CA SER A 66 -4.36 13.32 -2.59
C SER A 66 -3.84 11.91 -2.36
N LEU A 67 -2.70 11.58 -2.98
CA LEU A 67 -2.03 10.29 -2.91
C LEU A 67 -0.58 10.49 -2.45
N MET A 68 0.07 9.40 -2.03
CA MET A 68 1.51 9.40 -1.72
C MET A 68 2.36 9.45 -3.01
N GLU A 69 2.13 10.47 -3.82
CA GLU A 69 2.87 10.76 -5.06
C GLU A 69 4.34 11.01 -4.79
N ASP A 70 5.16 10.91 -5.84
CA ASP A 70 6.61 11.02 -5.72
C ASP A 70 7.04 12.39 -5.18
N ASP A 71 6.32 13.48 -5.51
CA ASP A 71 6.62 14.82 -4.97
C ASP A 71 6.47 14.88 -3.46
N TRP A 72 5.40 14.29 -2.92
CA TRP A 72 5.19 14.19 -1.47
C TRP A 72 6.22 13.24 -0.85
N ALA A 73 6.48 12.10 -1.48
CA ALA A 73 7.38 11.08 -0.96
C ALA A 73 8.85 11.52 -0.91
N ASN A 74 9.22 12.53 -1.70
CA ASN A 74 10.54 13.16 -1.71
C ASN A 74 10.58 14.49 -0.94
N SER A 75 9.45 14.95 -0.40
CA SER A 75 9.41 16.16 0.42
C SER A 75 9.79 15.85 1.87
N PRO A 76 10.52 16.74 2.57
CA PRO A 76 10.81 16.57 3.99
C PRO A 76 9.54 16.39 4.82
N MET A 77 9.55 15.38 5.70
CA MET A 77 8.43 15.13 6.62
C MET A 77 8.27 16.25 7.65
N ASP A 78 9.38 16.89 8.04
CA ASP A 78 9.40 18.08 8.87
C ASP A 78 10.53 19.02 8.41
N SER A 79 10.21 20.03 7.61
CA SER A 79 11.21 20.98 7.10
C SER A 79 11.92 21.81 8.18
N THR A 80 11.47 21.76 9.44
CA THR A 80 12.04 22.52 10.57
C THR A 80 12.98 21.68 11.43
N LEU A 81 12.73 20.37 11.57
CA LEU A 81 13.49 19.48 12.44
C LEU A 81 14.29 18.40 11.69
N SER A 82 13.78 17.91 10.55
CA SER A 82 14.41 16.81 9.83
C SER A 82 14.13 16.86 8.33
N LEU A 83 15.21 16.90 7.53
CA LEU A 83 15.12 16.79 6.07
C LEU A 83 14.79 15.36 5.60
N GLN A 84 14.55 14.43 6.51
CA GLN A 84 14.18 13.07 6.18
C GLN A 84 12.84 13.03 5.42
N THR A 85 12.82 12.29 4.34
CA THR A 85 11.67 12.12 3.43
C THR A 85 10.95 10.80 3.69
N PRO A 86 9.66 10.67 3.33
CA PRO A 86 8.95 9.39 3.46
C PRO A 86 9.65 8.23 2.73
N ASN A 87 10.28 8.46 1.58
CA ASN A 87 11.02 7.45 0.82
C ASN A 87 12.16 6.81 1.63
N GLU A 88 12.82 7.57 2.50
CA GLU A 88 13.94 7.11 3.32
C GLU A 88 13.51 6.23 4.50
N LEU A 89 12.20 6.10 4.76
CA LEU A 89 11.68 5.14 5.75
C LEU A 89 11.72 3.70 5.23
N PHE A 90 11.96 3.49 3.95
CA PHE A 90 11.92 2.19 3.30
C PHE A 90 13.31 1.80 2.79
N GLY A 91 13.71 0.54 3.01
CA GLY A 91 15.01 0.03 2.55
C GLY A 91 15.19 0.05 1.02
N THR A 92 14.09 0.17 0.27
CA THR A 92 14.08 0.33 -1.19
C THR A 92 14.29 1.77 -1.65
N GLY A 93 14.30 2.74 -0.75
CA GLY A 93 14.35 4.17 -1.07
C GLY A 93 13.09 4.69 -1.77
N SER A 94 11.98 3.96 -1.70
CA SER A 94 10.71 4.35 -2.30
C SER A 94 9.53 3.83 -1.50
N VAL A 95 8.49 4.65 -1.35
CA VAL A 95 7.21 4.22 -0.76
C VAL A 95 6.59 3.14 -1.66
N PRO A 96 6.23 1.96 -1.11
CA PRO A 96 5.57 0.92 -1.87
C PRO A 96 4.26 1.38 -2.53
N LYS A 97 4.03 0.95 -3.76
CA LYS A 97 2.81 1.25 -4.55
C LYS A 97 1.96 -0.01 -4.76
N ASN A 98 0.78 0.13 -5.35
CA ASN A 98 -0.10 -1.00 -5.63
C ASN A 98 0.39 -1.85 -6.82
N SER A 99 -0.43 -2.80 -7.27
CA SER A 99 -0.07 -3.73 -8.34
C SER A 99 0.14 -3.06 -9.69
N ASN A 100 -0.54 -1.94 -9.89
CA ASN A 100 -0.55 -1.11 -11.09
C ASN A 100 0.45 0.06 -10.99
N ASN A 101 1.30 0.06 -9.95
CA ASN A 101 2.27 1.10 -9.66
C ASN A 101 1.66 2.47 -9.32
N ILE A 102 0.41 2.47 -8.84
CA ILE A 102 -0.29 3.67 -8.37
C ILE A 102 -0.09 3.79 -6.85
N PRO A 103 0.24 4.99 -6.32
CA PRO A 103 0.40 5.18 -4.88
C PRO A 103 -0.90 5.03 -4.10
N PHE A 104 -0.80 4.61 -2.84
CA PHE A 104 -1.96 4.53 -1.95
C PHE A 104 -2.35 5.89 -1.39
N LYS A 105 -3.60 6.01 -0.94
CA LYS A 105 -4.07 7.15 -0.15
C LYS A 105 -3.65 6.97 1.31
N TYR A 106 -3.09 8.03 1.89
CA TYR A 106 -2.72 8.09 3.30
C TYR A 106 -3.46 9.21 4.02
N SER A 107 -3.92 8.95 5.23
CA SER A 107 -4.53 9.96 6.10
C SER A 107 -4.21 9.65 7.56
N ASN A 108 -4.04 10.68 8.38
CA ASN A 108 -3.93 10.55 9.83
C ASN A 108 -4.85 11.55 10.53
N TRP A 109 -5.33 11.20 11.71
CA TRP A 109 -6.14 12.08 12.56
C TRP A 109 -6.07 11.65 14.02
N ILE A 110 -6.51 12.55 14.91
CA ILE A 110 -6.63 12.29 16.34
C ILE A 110 -8.11 12.20 16.68
N GLU A 111 -8.51 11.12 17.32
CA GLU A 111 -9.86 10.94 17.85
C GLU A 111 -9.82 11.04 19.37
N THR A 112 -10.69 11.88 19.95
CA THR A 112 -10.79 12.04 21.40
C THR A 112 -12.02 11.30 21.90
N THR A 113 -11.81 10.30 22.75
CA THR A 113 -12.88 9.56 23.41
C THR A 113 -13.57 10.44 24.46
N ILE A 114 -14.81 10.11 24.81
CA ILE A 114 -15.60 10.80 25.84
C ILE A 114 -14.83 10.92 27.17
N ASP A 115 -14.00 9.93 27.48
CA ASP A 115 -13.15 9.88 28.69
C ASP A 115 -11.88 10.78 28.60
N GLY A 116 -11.73 11.59 27.55
CA GLY A 116 -10.60 12.50 27.35
C GLY A 116 -9.32 11.85 26.80
N ARG A 117 -9.32 10.54 26.54
CA ARG A 117 -8.20 9.83 25.90
C ARG A 117 -8.10 10.17 24.42
N GLN A 118 -6.90 10.45 23.94
CA GLN A 118 -6.62 10.70 22.53
C GLN A 118 -6.08 9.43 21.87
N HIS A 119 -6.71 9.00 20.80
CA HIS A 119 -6.29 7.91 19.94
C HIS A 119 -5.77 8.48 18.62
N ARG A 120 -4.53 8.15 18.27
CA ARG A 120 -3.95 8.58 16.99
C ARG A 120 -4.19 7.49 15.97
N LYS A 121 -4.79 7.85 14.85
CA LYS A 121 -5.15 6.91 13.79
C LYS A 121 -4.40 7.22 12.51
N ILE A 122 -3.99 6.16 11.82
CA ILE A 122 -3.51 6.22 10.45
C ILE A 122 -4.33 5.29 9.57
N LEU A 123 -4.60 5.72 8.35
CA LEU A 123 -5.35 5.00 7.33
C LEU A 123 -4.49 4.93 6.06
N ILE A 124 -4.30 3.72 5.55
CA ILE A 124 -3.78 3.47 4.21
C ILE A 124 -4.91 2.82 3.41
N LYS A 125 -5.21 3.35 2.23
CA LYS A 125 -6.31 2.87 1.39
C LYS A 125 -5.91 2.79 -0.08
N ASP A 126 -6.31 1.73 -0.74
CA ASP A 126 -6.24 1.63 -2.19
C ASP A 126 -7.47 2.28 -2.84
N VAL A 127 -7.22 3.21 -3.76
CA VAL A 127 -8.26 3.97 -4.46
C VAL A 127 -8.21 3.78 -5.98
N ASP A 128 -7.33 2.92 -6.46
CA ASP A 128 -7.22 2.59 -7.88
C ASP A 128 -8.29 1.56 -8.29
N GLU A 129 -9.24 1.97 -9.13
CA GLU A 129 -10.39 1.16 -9.56
C GLU A 129 -9.97 -0.11 -10.34
N ASP A 130 -8.82 -0.07 -11.01
CA ASP A 130 -8.29 -1.19 -11.76
C ASP A 130 -7.45 -2.14 -10.89
N SER A 131 -7.28 -1.81 -9.61
CA SER A 131 -6.52 -2.64 -8.66
C SER A 131 -7.37 -3.80 -8.12
N PRO A 132 -6.81 -5.01 -8.00
CA PRO A 132 -7.46 -6.14 -7.33
C PRO A 132 -7.77 -5.89 -5.83
N SER A 133 -7.15 -4.87 -5.24
CA SER A 133 -7.40 -4.43 -3.85
C SER A 133 -8.19 -3.12 -3.76
N TYR A 134 -8.83 -2.68 -4.84
CA TYR A 134 -9.64 -1.45 -4.83
C TYR A 134 -10.62 -1.42 -3.63
N GLY A 135 -10.56 -0.33 -2.87
CA GLY A 135 -11.42 -0.10 -1.72
C GLY A 135 -10.95 -0.76 -0.42
N ASP A 136 -9.99 -1.68 -0.46
CA ASP A 136 -9.38 -2.24 0.75
C ASP A 136 -8.60 -1.15 1.49
N SER A 137 -8.67 -1.19 2.83
CA SER A 137 -8.00 -0.23 3.69
C SER A 137 -7.47 -0.85 4.97
N LEU A 138 -6.35 -0.33 5.46
CA LEU A 138 -5.78 -0.68 6.75
C LEU A 138 -5.80 0.54 7.67
N VAL A 139 -6.41 0.37 8.85
CA VAL A 139 -6.43 1.37 9.91
C VAL A 139 -5.61 0.86 11.08
N PHE A 140 -4.72 1.70 11.60
CA PHE A 140 -4.00 1.44 12.84
C PHE A 140 -4.29 2.54 13.83
N THR A 141 -4.35 2.17 15.11
CA THR A 141 -4.65 3.07 16.22
C THR A 141 -3.59 2.89 17.30
N ILE A 142 -3.02 4.00 17.76
CA ILE A 142 -2.19 4.11 18.97
C ILE A 142 -3.00 4.81 20.05
#